data_AF-A0A955XNF2-F1
#
_entry.id   AF-A0A955XNF2-F1
#
_cell.length_a   1.000
_cell.length_b   1.000
_cell.length_c   1.000
_cell.angle_alpha   90.00
_cell.angle_beta   90.00
_cell.angle_gamma   90.00
#
_symmetry.space_group_name_H-M   'P 1'
#
loop_
_entity.id
_entity.type
_entity.pdbx_description
1 polymer ?
#
loop_
_entity_poly.entity_id
_entity_poly.type
_entity_poly.pdbx_seq_one_letter_code
_entity_poly.pdbx_strand_id
1 'polypeptide(L)'
;MDAAPVAAKPTGISHDAAARLLGLPPADLERLVSAGRVRRNDRNNYSVPILVADYCAHLRDADAQHPTQAEVAAHLDLSDRSIREYELKLALPPDYTRAAFRVAYVRHLREIAAGRASQSADALDLAAERAALARAQREGIEIKNAALRGEYAAVALLADVLATASQTVAERFDHLPGALKKACPQLDDAGRDAVIAVIAEARNEWVRATAELVRQRVADDDAQDAADEPELDLIPPATDHEPPPD
;
A
#
# COMPACT_ATOMS: atom_id res chain seq x y z
N MET A 1 -30.53 -44.85 83.49
CA MET A 1 -31.09 -43.84 82.57
C MET A 1 -30.15 -43.77 81.38
N ASP A 2 -30.63 -44.30 80.26
CA ASP A 2 -29.94 -44.41 78.98
C ASP A 2 -29.44 -43.05 78.49
N ALA A 3 -28.15 -42.97 78.16
CA ALA A 3 -27.58 -41.85 77.44
C ALA A 3 -27.77 -42.10 75.94
N ALA A 4 -28.78 -41.45 75.35
CA ALA A 4 -28.97 -41.43 73.91
C ALA A 4 -27.73 -40.81 73.22
N PRO A 5 -27.21 -41.40 72.13
CA PRO A 5 -26.06 -40.83 71.44
C PRO A 5 -26.47 -39.57 70.68
N VAL A 6 -25.79 -38.46 70.95
CA VAL A 6 -25.87 -37.21 70.19
C VAL A 6 -25.40 -37.49 68.77
N ALA A 7 -26.33 -37.54 67.82
CA ALA A 7 -26.02 -37.65 66.39
C ALA A 7 -25.19 -36.44 65.96
N ALA A 8 -23.94 -36.68 65.54
CA ALA A 8 -23.08 -35.66 64.98
C ALA A 8 -23.76 -35.00 63.77
N LYS A 9 -23.82 -33.66 63.75
CA LYS A 9 -24.30 -32.90 62.59
C LYS A 9 -23.47 -33.31 61.36
N PRO A 10 -24.09 -33.69 60.24
CA PRO A 10 -23.33 -34.02 59.03
C PRO A 10 -22.58 -32.77 58.57
N THR A 11 -21.24 -32.84 58.58
CA THR A 11 -20.32 -31.84 58.04
C THR A 11 -20.33 -31.87 56.51
N GLY A 12 -21.49 -31.66 55.91
CA GLY A 12 -21.65 -31.66 54.46
C GLY A 12 -22.95 -31.00 54.04
N ILE A 13 -23.08 -30.79 52.74
CA ILE A 13 -24.21 -30.10 52.12
C ILE A 13 -25.14 -31.10 51.44
N SER A 14 -26.43 -30.75 51.35
CA SER A 14 -27.42 -31.56 50.66
C SER A 14 -27.15 -31.61 49.15
N HIS A 15 -27.75 -32.58 48.45
CA HIS A 15 -27.64 -32.72 47.00
C HIS A 15 -28.06 -31.44 46.27
N ASP A 16 -29.20 -30.84 46.66
CA ASP A 16 -29.67 -29.60 46.04
C ASP A 16 -28.74 -28.41 46.32
N ALA A 17 -28.14 -28.35 47.52
CA ALA A 17 -27.17 -27.31 47.85
C ALA A 17 -25.87 -27.50 47.06
N ALA A 18 -25.43 -28.75 46.83
CA ALA A 18 -24.29 -29.08 46.00
C ALA A 18 -24.53 -28.73 44.52
N ALA A 19 -25.69 -29.08 43.97
CA ALA A 19 -26.06 -28.75 42.59
C ALA A 19 -26.09 -27.23 42.37
N ARG A 20 -26.70 -26.48 43.31
CA ARG A 20 -26.69 -25.01 43.29
C ARG A 20 -25.28 -24.42 43.40
N LEU A 21 -24.41 -24.98 44.24
CA LEU A 21 -23.04 -24.51 44.40
C LEU A 21 -22.24 -24.62 43.10
N LEU A 22 -22.44 -25.71 42.36
CA LEU A 22 -21.77 -25.94 41.07
C LEU A 22 -22.47 -25.27 39.88
N GLY A 23 -23.65 -24.68 40.09
CA GLY A 23 -24.45 -24.08 39.01
C GLY A 23 -25.02 -25.11 38.03
N LEU A 24 -25.23 -26.35 38.48
CA LEU A 24 -25.74 -27.45 37.66
C LEU A 24 -27.20 -27.78 38.00
N PRO A 25 -28.00 -28.27 37.04
CA PRO A 25 -29.25 -28.96 37.34
C PRO A 25 -29.01 -30.16 38.28
N PRO A 26 -29.89 -30.45 39.26
CA PRO A 26 -29.71 -31.60 40.17
C PRO A 26 -29.56 -32.94 39.43
N ALA A 27 -30.29 -33.12 38.33
CA ALA A 27 -30.17 -34.31 37.48
C ALA A 27 -28.76 -34.49 36.89
N ASP A 28 -28.03 -33.40 36.65
CA ASP A 28 -26.69 -33.44 36.06
C ASP A 28 -25.66 -33.82 37.12
N LEU A 29 -25.83 -33.32 38.35
CA LEU A 29 -25.03 -33.76 39.49
C LEU A 29 -25.22 -35.26 39.77
N GLU A 30 -26.45 -35.77 39.72
CA GLU A 30 -26.70 -37.21 39.91
C GLU A 30 -26.08 -38.06 38.78
N ARG A 31 -26.06 -37.54 37.55
CA ARG A 31 -25.34 -38.18 36.43
C ARG A 31 -23.83 -38.24 36.67
N LEU A 32 -23.23 -37.16 37.17
CA LEU A 32 -21.80 -37.14 37.51
C LEU A 32 -21.45 -38.12 38.64
N VAL A 33 -22.31 -38.24 39.64
CA VAL A 33 -22.15 -39.23 40.72
C VAL A 33 -22.27 -40.66 40.18
N SER A 34 -23.27 -40.92 39.34
CA SER A 34 -23.51 -42.24 38.73
C SER A 34 -22.37 -42.66 37.80
N ALA A 35 -21.75 -41.70 37.11
CA ALA A 35 -20.56 -41.90 36.29
C ALA A 35 -19.25 -42.03 37.10
N GLY A 36 -19.31 -41.98 38.43
CA GLY A 36 -18.15 -42.06 39.32
C GLY A 36 -17.22 -40.84 39.27
N ARG A 37 -17.68 -39.72 38.69
CA ARG A 37 -16.90 -38.49 38.53
C ARG A 37 -16.95 -37.58 39.75
N VAL A 38 -17.97 -37.71 40.57
CA VAL A 38 -18.15 -36.96 41.82
C VAL A 38 -18.44 -37.92 42.97
N ARG A 39 -17.67 -37.79 44.06
CA ARG A 39 -17.86 -38.59 45.27
C ARG A 39 -18.87 -37.93 46.21
N ARG A 40 -19.70 -38.76 46.86
CA ARG A 40 -20.63 -38.37 47.92
C ARG A 40 -20.38 -39.18 49.19
N ASN A 41 -20.60 -38.56 50.36
CA ASN A 41 -20.45 -39.24 51.65
C ASN A 41 -21.66 -40.17 51.90
N ASP A 42 -22.86 -39.65 51.66
CA ASP A 42 -24.13 -40.38 51.71
C ASP A 42 -25.05 -39.91 50.58
N ARG A 43 -26.21 -40.56 50.41
CA ARG A 43 -27.21 -40.25 49.37
C ARG A 43 -27.55 -38.76 49.28
N ASN A 44 -27.58 -38.03 50.40
CA ASN A 44 -27.91 -36.61 50.46
C ASN A 44 -26.84 -35.78 51.21
N ASN A 45 -25.58 -36.21 51.16
CA ASN A 45 -24.50 -35.57 51.91
C ASN A 45 -23.20 -35.49 51.11
N TYR A 46 -22.72 -34.27 50.86
CA TYR A 46 -21.51 -33.99 50.08
C TYR A 46 -20.50 -33.20 50.89
N SER A 47 -19.22 -33.59 50.80
CA SER A 47 -18.11 -32.80 51.30
C SER A 47 -17.74 -31.73 50.27
N VAL A 48 -17.83 -30.44 50.64
CA VAL A 48 -17.59 -29.32 49.71
C VAL A 48 -16.19 -29.37 49.08
N PRO A 49 -15.08 -29.57 49.82
CA PRO A 49 -13.75 -29.63 49.21
C PRO A 49 -13.59 -30.76 48.21
N ILE A 50 -14.17 -31.94 48.49
CA ILE A 50 -14.10 -33.11 47.60
C ILE A 50 -14.97 -32.88 46.37
N LEU A 51 -16.18 -32.36 46.55
CA LEU A 51 -17.11 -32.04 45.48
C LEU A 51 -16.49 -31.08 44.46
N VAL A 52 -15.88 -29.98 44.94
CA VAL A 52 -15.24 -28.99 44.06
C VAL A 52 -14.02 -29.59 43.36
N ALA A 53 -13.17 -30.33 44.09
CA ALA A 53 -12.00 -30.97 43.48
C ALA A 53 -12.38 -31.97 42.39
N ASP A 54 -13.35 -32.83 42.66
CA ASP A 54 -13.87 -33.84 41.73
C ASP A 54 -14.51 -33.19 40.50
N TYR A 55 -15.29 -32.12 40.71
CA TYR A 55 -15.88 -31.37 39.61
C TYR A 55 -14.82 -30.64 38.76
N CYS A 56 -13.82 -30.02 39.38
CA CYS A 56 -12.70 -29.41 38.65
C CYS A 56 -11.90 -30.46 37.86
N ALA A 57 -11.70 -31.67 38.40
CA ALA A 57 -11.07 -32.77 37.67
C ALA A 57 -11.92 -33.21 36.47
N HIS A 58 -13.23 -33.34 36.65
CA HIS A 58 -14.16 -33.64 35.56
C HIS A 58 -14.10 -32.59 34.43
N LEU A 59 -14.06 -31.29 34.77
CA LEU A 59 -13.97 -30.23 33.76
C LEU A 59 -12.65 -30.28 32.98
N ARG A 60 -11.53 -30.56 33.65
CA ARG A 60 -10.22 -30.69 32.98
C ARG A 60 -10.17 -31.90 32.06
N ASP A 61 -10.73 -33.03 32.49
CA ASP A 61 -10.83 -34.23 31.66
C ASP A 61 -11.72 -33.98 30.43
N ALA A 62 -12.84 -33.26 30.61
CA ALA A 62 -13.73 -32.91 29.51
C ALA A 62 -13.04 -32.00 28.47
N ASP A 63 -12.22 -31.05 28.91
CA ASP A 63 -11.43 -30.21 28.01
C ASP A 63 -10.26 -30.95 27.34
N ALA A 64 -9.78 -32.04 27.94
CA ALA A 64 -8.73 -32.90 27.39
C ALA A 64 -9.25 -33.94 26.39
N GLN A 65 -10.57 -34.16 26.33
CA GLN A 65 -11.18 -35.08 25.38
C GLN A 65 -11.25 -34.48 23.98
N HIS A 66 -11.23 -35.38 23.00
CA HIS A 66 -11.46 -35.02 21.61
C HIS A 66 -12.89 -34.50 21.46
N PRO A 67 -13.08 -33.24 21.00
CA PRO A 67 -14.40 -32.66 20.88
C PRO A 67 -15.13 -33.22 19.66
N THR A 68 -16.45 -33.20 19.71
CA THR A 68 -17.27 -33.44 18.52
C THR A 68 -17.22 -32.25 17.56
N GLN A 69 -17.48 -32.46 16.28
CA GLN A 69 -17.54 -31.38 15.28
C GLN A 69 -18.55 -30.29 15.69
N ALA A 70 -19.71 -30.68 16.23
CA ALA A 70 -20.73 -29.74 16.68
C ALA A 70 -20.26 -28.86 17.86
N GLU A 71 -19.48 -29.42 18.78
CA GLU A 71 -18.90 -28.65 19.88
C GLU A 71 -17.84 -27.65 19.40
N VAL A 72 -17.01 -28.04 18.43
CA VAL A 72 -16.03 -27.11 17.81
C VAL A 72 -16.75 -26.03 17.02
N ALA A 73 -17.79 -26.39 16.26
CA ALA A 73 -18.61 -25.49 15.47
C ALA A 73 -19.27 -24.42 16.34
N ALA A 74 -19.94 -24.83 17.42
CA ALA A 74 -20.54 -23.93 18.39
C ALA A 74 -19.49 -23.06 19.11
N HIS A 75 -18.31 -23.60 19.42
CA HIS A 75 -17.24 -22.87 20.10
C HIS A 75 -16.61 -21.77 19.25
N LEU A 76 -16.53 -21.98 17.92
CA LEU A 76 -15.91 -21.04 16.98
C LEU A 76 -16.91 -20.22 16.17
N ASP A 77 -18.21 -20.42 16.40
CA ASP A 77 -19.30 -19.82 15.62
C ASP A 77 -19.16 -20.09 14.11
N LEU A 78 -18.94 -21.37 13.77
CA LEU A 78 -18.77 -21.87 12.42
C LEU A 78 -19.80 -22.95 12.09
N SER A 79 -19.98 -23.24 10.81
CA SER A 79 -20.79 -24.39 10.39
C SER A 79 -20.02 -25.70 10.52
N ASP A 80 -20.72 -26.82 10.75
CA ASP A 80 -20.12 -28.17 10.73
C ASP A 80 -19.37 -28.46 9.42
N ARG A 81 -19.87 -27.92 8.30
CA ARG A 81 -19.21 -28.01 7.00
C ARG A 81 -17.83 -27.32 7.03
N SER A 82 -17.76 -26.13 7.62
CA SER A 82 -16.51 -25.38 7.77
C SER A 82 -15.54 -26.12 8.69
N ILE A 83 -16.02 -26.76 9.76
CA ILE A 83 -15.16 -27.55 10.64
C ILE A 83 -14.49 -28.70 9.88
N ARG A 84 -15.24 -29.49 9.10
CA ARG A 84 -14.67 -30.58 8.27
C ARG A 84 -13.61 -30.10 7.31
N GLU A 85 -13.83 -28.93 6.70
CA GLU A 85 -12.85 -28.32 5.81
C GLU A 85 -11.58 -27.91 6.55
N TYR A 86 -11.72 -27.30 7.73
CA TYR A 86 -10.59 -26.87 8.54
C TYR A 86 -9.88 -28.02 9.24
N GLU A 87 -10.54 -29.13 9.57
CA GLU A 87 -9.89 -30.35 10.07
C GLU A 87 -8.83 -30.86 9.09
N LEU A 88 -9.12 -30.81 7.79
CA LEU A 88 -8.17 -31.19 6.74
C LEU A 88 -7.05 -30.15 6.56
N LYS A 89 -7.38 -28.86 6.66
CA LYS A 89 -6.45 -27.76 6.40
C LYS A 89 -5.49 -27.47 7.55
N LEU A 90 -5.94 -27.64 8.79
CA LEU A 90 -5.17 -27.27 9.99
C LEU A 90 -4.15 -28.32 10.42
N ALA A 91 -4.07 -29.46 9.72
CA ALA A 91 -3.11 -30.55 9.98
C ALA A 91 -3.02 -30.93 11.47
N LEU A 92 -4.16 -30.99 12.15
CA LEU A 92 -4.24 -31.32 13.57
C LEU A 92 -4.00 -32.82 13.80
N PRO A 93 -3.42 -33.21 14.94
CA PRO A 93 -3.31 -34.61 15.31
C PRO A 93 -4.70 -35.25 15.51
N PRO A 94 -4.86 -36.57 15.31
CA PRO A 94 -6.18 -37.23 15.38
C PRO A 94 -6.92 -37.08 16.72
N ASP A 95 -6.18 -36.90 17.81
CA ASP A 95 -6.66 -36.75 19.20
C ASP A 95 -6.63 -35.29 19.69
N TYR A 96 -6.84 -34.33 18.79
CA TYR A 96 -6.80 -32.92 19.14
C TYR A 96 -7.87 -32.54 20.18
N THR A 97 -7.55 -31.56 21.03
CA THR A 97 -8.54 -30.94 21.94
C THR A 97 -9.20 -29.73 21.29
N ARG A 98 -10.37 -29.32 21.80
CA ARG A 98 -11.05 -28.09 21.35
C ARG A 98 -10.16 -26.85 21.42
N ALA A 99 -9.32 -26.77 22.46
CA ALA A 99 -8.36 -25.68 22.62
C ALA A 99 -7.26 -25.71 21.55
N ALA A 100 -6.74 -26.91 21.22
CA ALA A 100 -5.74 -27.08 20.17
C ALA A 100 -6.30 -26.66 18.79
N PHE A 101 -7.53 -27.08 18.48
CA PHE A 101 -8.21 -26.67 17.25
C PHE A 101 -8.34 -25.15 17.16
N ARG A 102 -8.82 -24.49 18.22
CA ARG A 102 -8.95 -23.02 18.27
C ARG A 102 -7.61 -22.33 17.99
N VAL A 103 -6.53 -22.77 18.64
CA VAL A 103 -5.21 -22.16 18.44
C VAL A 103 -4.73 -22.34 16.99
N ALA A 104 -4.89 -23.53 16.41
CA ALA A 104 -4.54 -23.78 15.02
C ALA A 104 -5.36 -22.90 14.06
N TYR A 105 -6.66 -22.79 14.30
CA TYR A 105 -7.55 -21.93 13.51
C TYR A 105 -7.14 -20.44 13.58
N VAL A 106 -6.84 -19.93 14.77
CA VAL A 106 -6.36 -18.54 14.93
C VAL A 106 -5.02 -18.32 14.22
N ARG A 107 -4.09 -19.28 14.27
CA ARG A 107 -2.82 -19.20 13.52
C ARG A 107 -3.06 -19.12 12.02
N HIS A 108 -3.93 -19.98 11.51
CA HIS A 108 -4.32 -19.96 10.10
C HIS A 108 -4.93 -18.62 9.67
N LEU A 109 -5.82 -18.04 10.48
CA LEU A 109 -6.39 -16.72 10.22
C LEU A 109 -5.32 -15.61 10.22
N ARG A 110 -4.31 -15.71 11.10
CA ARG A 110 -3.19 -14.75 11.14
C ARG A 110 -2.31 -14.86 9.90
N GLU A 111 -2.06 -16.06 9.39
CA GLU A 111 -1.32 -16.28 8.14
C GLU A 111 -2.05 -15.70 6.94
N ILE A 112 -3.37 -15.94 6.84
CA ILE A 112 -4.21 -15.34 5.78
C ILE A 112 -4.20 -13.82 5.88
N ALA A 113 -4.30 -13.27 7.09
CA ALA A 113 -4.26 -11.83 7.30
C ALA A 113 -2.89 -11.24 6.91
N ALA A 114 -1.79 -11.91 7.26
CA ALA A 114 -0.44 -11.49 6.87
C ALA A 114 -0.24 -11.54 5.34
N GLY A 115 -0.70 -12.60 4.67
CA GLY A 115 -0.65 -12.71 3.21
C GLY A 115 -1.47 -11.64 2.50
N ARG A 116 -2.65 -11.30 3.03
CA ARG A 116 -3.48 -10.20 2.49
C ARG A 116 -2.88 -8.82 2.74
N ALA A 117 -2.26 -8.60 3.89
CA ALA A 117 -1.58 -7.34 4.19
C ALA A 117 -0.40 -7.11 3.22
N SER A 118 0.38 -8.16 2.92
CA SER A 118 1.44 -8.10 1.92
C SER A 118 0.91 -7.78 0.52
N GLN A 119 -0.18 -8.43 0.08
CA GLN A 119 -0.80 -8.14 -1.22
C GLN A 119 -1.43 -6.75 -1.29
N SER A 120 -1.96 -6.24 -0.17
CA SER A 120 -2.58 -4.91 -0.14
C SER A 120 -1.54 -3.80 -0.16
N ALA A 121 -0.40 -3.99 0.52
CA ALA A 121 0.72 -3.05 0.46
C ALA A 121 1.29 -2.95 -0.97
N ASP A 122 1.53 -4.09 -1.61
CA ASP A 122 2.03 -4.17 -2.99
C ASP A 122 1.01 -3.63 -4.01
N ALA A 123 -0.29 -3.88 -3.80
CA ALA A 123 -1.34 -3.32 -4.64
C ALA A 123 -1.56 -1.81 -4.46
N LEU A 124 -1.36 -1.28 -3.25
CA LEU A 124 -1.41 0.16 -2.98
C LEU A 124 -0.25 0.88 -3.68
N ASP A 125 0.94 0.28 -3.67
CA ASP A 125 2.12 0.79 -4.37
C ASP A 125 1.89 0.85 -5.89
N LEU A 126 1.44 -0.26 -6.48
CA LEU A 126 1.11 -0.33 -7.90
C LEU A 126 0.01 0.66 -8.34
N ALA A 127 -0.99 0.90 -7.47
CA ALA A 127 -2.03 1.89 -7.75
C ALA A 127 -1.48 3.33 -7.72
N ALA A 128 -0.57 3.63 -6.78
CA ALA A 128 0.10 4.92 -6.69
C ALA A 128 1.01 5.17 -7.90
N GLU A 129 1.82 4.19 -8.30
CA GLU A 129 2.67 4.27 -9.50
C GLU A 129 1.85 4.48 -10.77
N ARG A 130 0.74 3.76 -10.93
CA ARG A 130 -0.17 3.95 -12.08
C ARG A 130 -0.80 5.34 -12.11
N ALA A 131 -1.14 5.90 -10.95
CA ALA A 131 -1.67 7.26 -10.85
C ALA A 131 -0.60 8.31 -11.19
N ALA A 132 0.66 8.09 -10.82
CA ALA A 132 1.79 8.94 -11.22
C ALA A 132 2.00 8.88 -12.75
N LEU A 133 2.05 7.68 -13.32
CA LEU A 133 2.17 7.49 -14.78
C LEU A 133 1.02 8.16 -15.54
N ALA A 134 -0.22 8.02 -15.06
CA ALA A 134 -1.37 8.64 -15.69
C ALA A 134 -1.31 10.18 -15.67
N ARG A 135 -0.74 10.79 -14.61
CA ARG A 135 -0.51 12.25 -14.56
C ARG A 135 0.52 12.68 -15.60
N ALA A 136 1.69 12.03 -15.61
CA ALA A 136 2.75 12.33 -16.59
C ALA A 136 2.26 12.15 -18.04
N GLN A 137 1.46 11.11 -18.31
CA GLN A 137 0.86 10.89 -19.63
C GLN A 137 -0.12 12.01 -20.02
N ARG A 138 -0.94 12.49 -19.08
CA ARG A 138 -1.86 13.60 -19.33
C ARG A 138 -1.12 14.89 -19.67
N GLU A 139 -0.07 15.21 -18.94
CA GLU A 139 0.79 16.36 -19.21
C GLU A 139 1.45 16.25 -20.59
N GLY A 140 2.01 15.09 -20.92
CA GLY A 140 2.58 14.87 -22.25
C GLY A 140 1.57 14.98 -23.39
N ILE A 141 0.31 14.55 -23.17
CA ILE A 141 -0.78 14.73 -24.13
C ILE A 141 -1.17 16.21 -24.24
N GLU A 142 -1.18 16.94 -23.13
CA GLU A 142 -1.49 18.37 -23.10
C GLU A 142 -0.46 19.17 -23.91
N ILE A 143 0.83 18.91 -23.72
CA ILE A 143 1.92 19.52 -24.49
C ILE A 143 1.75 19.21 -25.99
N LYS A 144 1.49 17.94 -26.34
CA LYS A 144 1.26 17.55 -27.75
C LYS A 144 0.06 18.26 -28.34
N ASN A 145 -1.04 18.38 -27.60
CA ASN A 145 -2.25 19.07 -28.05
C ASN A 145 -2.00 20.58 -28.20
N ALA A 146 -1.20 21.17 -27.33
CA ALA A 146 -0.84 22.59 -27.42
C ALA A 146 0.09 22.85 -28.63
N ALA A 147 1.05 21.95 -28.89
CA ALA A 147 1.87 22.00 -30.11
C ALA A 147 1.04 21.84 -31.38
N LEU A 148 0.09 20.88 -31.42
CA LEU A 148 -0.82 20.69 -32.56
C LEU A 148 -1.76 21.89 -32.78
N ARG A 149 -2.13 22.61 -31.73
CA ARG A 149 -2.89 23.87 -31.81
C ARG A 149 -2.04 25.07 -32.26
N GLY A 150 -0.71 24.90 -32.36
CA GLY A 150 0.23 25.96 -32.70
C GLY A 150 0.51 26.93 -31.54
N GLU A 151 0.18 26.55 -30.30
CA GLU A 151 0.48 27.36 -29.10
C GLU A 151 1.96 27.24 -28.70
N TYR A 152 2.62 26.14 -29.08
CA TYR A 152 4.06 25.91 -28.89
C TYR A 152 4.72 25.51 -30.20
N ALA A 153 5.95 25.98 -30.42
CA ALA A 153 6.80 25.61 -31.54
C ALA A 153 8.22 25.36 -31.05
N ALA A 154 8.91 24.40 -31.67
CA ALA A 154 10.30 24.11 -31.36
C ALA A 154 11.18 25.32 -31.69
N VAL A 155 12.05 25.72 -30.76
CA VAL A 155 12.93 26.88 -30.94
C VAL A 155 13.83 26.72 -32.17
N ALA A 156 14.34 25.51 -32.42
CA ALA A 156 15.11 25.19 -33.61
C ALA A 156 14.33 25.48 -34.92
N LEU A 157 13.04 25.11 -34.98
CA LEU A 157 12.20 25.39 -36.16
C LEU A 157 11.99 26.90 -36.35
N LEU A 158 11.77 27.64 -35.26
CA LEU A 158 11.62 29.10 -35.31
C LEU A 158 12.93 29.79 -35.74
N ALA A 159 14.06 29.29 -35.25
CA ALA A 159 15.39 29.76 -35.63
C ALA A 159 15.65 29.59 -37.14
N ASP A 160 15.33 28.41 -37.69
CA ASP A 160 15.50 28.12 -39.12
C ASP A 160 14.64 29.01 -40.02
N VAL A 161 13.36 29.21 -39.64
CA VAL A 161 12.44 30.09 -40.37
C VAL A 161 12.93 31.54 -40.32
N LEU A 162 13.38 32.01 -39.14
CA LEU A 162 13.89 33.37 -38.98
C LEU A 162 15.19 33.61 -39.76
N ALA A 163 16.10 32.63 -39.77
CA ALA A 163 17.33 32.67 -40.54
C ALA A 163 17.03 32.76 -42.05
N THR A 164 16.11 31.93 -42.54
CA THR A 164 15.66 31.93 -43.94
C THR A 164 15.01 33.26 -44.33
N ALA A 165 14.13 33.79 -43.49
CA ALA A 165 13.47 35.08 -43.72
C ALA A 165 14.49 36.24 -43.72
N SER A 166 15.46 36.21 -42.80
CA SER A 166 16.51 37.23 -42.70
C SER A 166 17.44 37.22 -43.91
N GLN A 167 17.76 36.04 -44.44
CA GLN A 167 18.57 35.89 -45.65
C GLN A 167 17.86 36.49 -46.87
N THR A 168 16.55 36.24 -47.02
CA THR A 168 15.73 36.82 -48.11
C THR A 168 15.74 38.36 -48.08
N VAL A 169 15.72 38.95 -46.87
CA VAL A 169 15.80 40.41 -46.70
C VAL A 169 17.21 40.92 -47.06
N ALA A 170 18.27 40.21 -46.64
CA ALA A 170 19.65 40.56 -46.98
C ALA A 170 19.89 40.55 -48.50
N GLU A 171 19.34 39.57 -49.22
CA GLU A 171 19.41 39.49 -50.69
C GLU A 171 18.71 40.67 -51.38
N ARG A 172 17.58 41.14 -50.84
CA ARG A 172 16.91 42.34 -51.36
C ARG A 172 17.77 43.59 -51.20
N PHE A 173 18.49 43.72 -50.09
CA PHE A 173 19.44 44.83 -49.90
C PHE A 173 20.58 44.78 -50.93
N ASP A 174 21.06 43.58 -51.31
CA ASP A 174 22.10 43.41 -52.33
C ASP A 174 21.66 43.87 -53.73
N HIS A 175 20.35 43.88 -54.01
CA HIS A 175 19.79 44.36 -55.27
C HIS A 175 19.53 45.87 -55.32
N LEU A 176 19.46 46.55 -54.17
CA LEU A 176 19.14 47.99 -54.11
C LEU A 176 20.14 48.89 -54.86
N PRO A 177 21.47 48.66 -54.85
CA PRO A 177 22.41 49.48 -55.62
C PRO A 177 22.06 49.57 -57.12
N GLY A 178 21.68 48.44 -57.71
CA GLY A 178 21.27 48.38 -59.12
C GLY A 178 19.96 49.14 -59.39
N ALA A 179 19.00 49.03 -58.46
CA ALA A 179 17.74 49.76 -58.53
C ALA A 179 17.94 51.28 -58.35
N LEU A 180 18.82 51.68 -57.42
CA LEU A 180 19.17 53.07 -57.13
C LEU A 180 19.76 53.76 -58.37
N LYS A 181 20.69 53.08 -59.06
CA LYS A 181 21.30 53.59 -60.31
C LYS A 181 20.27 53.82 -61.42
N LYS A 182 19.21 53.02 -61.47
CA LYS A 182 18.14 53.12 -62.46
C LYS A 182 17.08 54.18 -62.10
N ALA A 183 16.72 54.28 -60.82
CA ALA A 183 15.67 55.17 -60.34
C ALA A 183 16.15 56.62 -60.10
N CYS A 184 17.43 56.80 -59.75
CA CYS A 184 18.02 58.10 -59.45
C CYS A 184 19.27 58.37 -60.31
N PRO A 185 19.11 58.56 -61.64
CA PRO A 185 20.26 58.77 -62.54
C PRO A 185 20.97 60.12 -62.29
N GLN A 186 20.26 61.12 -61.74
CA GLN A 186 20.80 62.44 -61.38
C GLN A 186 21.69 62.48 -60.13
N LEU A 187 21.83 61.37 -59.39
CA LEU A 187 22.75 61.31 -58.24
C LEU A 187 24.19 61.19 -58.75
N ASP A 188 25.12 61.96 -58.18
CA ASP A 188 26.54 61.86 -58.51
C ASP A 188 27.12 60.54 -57.99
N ASP A 189 28.30 60.16 -58.48
CA ASP A 189 28.91 58.88 -58.13
C ASP A 189 29.30 58.84 -56.64
N ALA A 190 29.77 59.96 -56.08
CA ALA A 190 30.09 60.07 -54.67
C ALA A 190 28.86 59.89 -53.76
N GLY A 191 27.72 60.47 -54.11
CA GLY A 191 26.46 60.29 -53.38
C GLY A 191 25.90 58.87 -53.49
N ARG A 192 26.07 58.21 -54.66
CA ARG A 192 25.71 56.80 -54.83
C ARG A 192 26.56 55.87 -53.96
N ASP A 193 27.87 56.08 -53.95
CA ASP A 193 28.80 55.27 -53.15
C ASP A 193 28.51 55.41 -51.65
N ALA A 194 28.19 56.63 -51.18
CA ALA A 194 27.78 56.86 -49.80
C ALA A 194 26.50 56.09 -49.41
N VAL A 195 25.49 56.08 -50.28
CA VAL A 195 24.24 55.33 -50.04
C VAL A 195 24.49 53.83 -50.05
N ILE A 196 25.32 53.33 -50.98
CA ILE A 196 25.68 51.91 -51.06
C ILE A 196 26.42 51.47 -49.80
N ALA A 197 27.34 52.30 -49.30
CA ALA A 197 28.07 52.02 -48.06
C ALA A 197 27.14 51.90 -46.85
N VAL A 198 26.19 52.83 -46.69
CA VAL A 198 25.20 52.79 -45.59
C VAL A 198 24.29 51.56 -45.69
N ILE A 199 23.86 51.18 -46.91
CA ILE A 199 23.06 49.95 -47.11
C ILE A 199 23.87 48.70 -46.73
N ALA A 200 25.15 48.65 -47.10
CA ALA A 200 26.03 47.53 -46.78
C ALA A 200 26.27 47.40 -45.26
N GLU A 201 26.49 48.52 -44.55
CA GLU A 201 26.59 48.53 -43.09
C GLU A 201 25.29 48.05 -42.43
N ALA A 202 24.14 48.57 -42.86
CA ALA A 202 22.84 48.17 -42.32
C ALA A 202 22.55 46.68 -42.53
N ARG A 203 22.90 46.13 -43.71
CA ARG A 203 22.76 44.70 -44.02
C ARG A 203 23.65 43.84 -43.11
N ASN A 204 24.92 44.22 -42.95
CA ASN A 204 25.86 43.46 -42.13
C ASN A 204 25.45 43.45 -40.65
N GLU A 205 24.95 44.57 -40.15
CA GLU A 205 24.46 44.66 -38.78
C GLU A 205 23.18 43.83 -38.58
N TRP A 206 22.25 43.85 -39.53
CA TRP A 206 21.06 42.99 -39.50
C TRP A 206 21.42 41.51 -39.39
N VAL A 207 22.31 41.02 -40.26
CA VAL A 207 22.74 39.61 -40.25
C VAL A 207 23.37 39.24 -38.91
N ARG A 208 24.22 40.12 -38.36
CA ARG A 208 24.87 39.90 -37.06
C ARG A 208 23.86 39.87 -35.91
N ALA A 209 22.97 40.86 -35.84
CA ALA A 209 21.98 40.97 -34.77
C ALA A 209 21.00 39.80 -34.76
N THR A 210 20.51 39.37 -35.93
CA THR A 210 19.62 38.20 -36.03
C THR A 210 20.34 36.92 -35.61
N ALA A 211 21.58 36.70 -36.05
CA ALA A 211 22.35 35.52 -35.66
C ALA A 211 22.62 35.47 -34.15
N GLU A 212 22.83 36.63 -33.51
CA GLU A 212 23.00 36.71 -32.06
C GLU A 212 21.72 36.38 -31.30
N LEU A 213 20.57 36.94 -31.72
CA LEU A 213 19.28 36.65 -31.09
C LEU A 213 18.91 35.16 -31.17
N VAL A 214 19.18 34.52 -32.32
CA VAL A 214 18.97 33.08 -32.49
C VAL A 214 19.87 32.28 -31.54
N ARG A 215 21.16 32.62 -31.44
CA ARG A 215 22.10 31.93 -30.55
C ARG A 215 21.71 32.05 -29.07
N GLN A 216 21.34 33.24 -28.63
CA GLN A 216 20.90 33.45 -27.24
C GLN A 216 19.67 32.62 -26.93
N ARG A 217 18.67 32.61 -27.82
CA ARG A 217 17.43 31.87 -27.56
C ARG A 217 17.61 30.35 -27.55
N VAL A 218 18.49 29.82 -28.39
CA VAL A 218 18.84 28.38 -28.39
C VAL A 218 19.59 28.01 -27.12
N ALA A 219 20.55 28.83 -26.68
CA ALA A 219 21.28 28.58 -25.44
C ALA A 219 20.38 28.63 -24.19
N ASP A 220 19.38 29.52 -24.17
CA ASP A 220 18.39 29.58 -23.10
C ASP A 220 17.50 28.32 -23.07
N ASP A 221 17.12 27.78 -24.22
CA ASP A 221 16.31 26.56 -24.35
C ASP A 221 17.10 25.33 -23.84
N ASP A 222 18.35 25.19 -24.28
CA ASP A 222 19.24 24.10 -23.84
C ASP A 222 19.49 24.15 -22.31
N ALA A 223 19.58 25.34 -21.73
CA ALA A 223 19.73 25.51 -20.28
C ALA A 223 18.44 25.21 -19.51
N GLN A 224 17.28 25.45 -20.12
CA GLN A 224 15.96 25.17 -19.54
C GLN A 224 15.69 23.66 -19.52
N ASP A 225 15.99 22.96 -20.61
CA ASP A 225 15.87 21.48 -20.70
C ASP A 225 16.78 20.77 -19.68
N ALA A 226 17.97 21.32 -19.42
CA ALA A 226 18.88 20.80 -18.39
C ALA A 226 18.41 21.07 -16.95
N ALA A 227 17.59 22.10 -16.72
CA ALA A 227 17.04 22.44 -15.40
C ALA A 227 15.75 21.66 -15.08
N ASP A 228 15.03 21.18 -16.10
CA ASP A 228 13.82 20.36 -15.96
C ASP A 228 14.13 18.86 -15.87
N GLU A 229 15.41 18.43 -15.93
CA GLU A 229 15.78 17.08 -15.52
C GLU A 229 15.49 16.93 -14.02
N PRO A 230 14.59 16.02 -13.61
CA PRO A 230 14.33 15.81 -12.21
C PRO A 230 15.62 15.35 -11.55
N GLU A 231 16.09 16.10 -10.56
CA GLU A 231 17.11 15.67 -9.62
C GLU A 231 16.57 14.38 -8.99
N LEU A 232 16.95 13.24 -9.58
CA LEU A 232 16.69 11.93 -9.02
C LEU A 232 17.44 11.92 -7.70
N ASP A 233 16.72 12.20 -6.62
CA ASP A 233 17.14 11.94 -5.25
C ASP A 233 17.52 10.46 -5.19
N LEU A 234 18.79 10.19 -5.47
CA LEU A 234 19.43 8.90 -5.25
C LEU A 234 19.27 8.63 -3.77
N ILE A 235 18.29 7.79 -3.44
CA ILE A 235 18.14 7.20 -2.11
C ILE A 235 19.55 6.74 -1.73
N PRO A 236 20.18 7.30 -0.68
CA PRO A 236 21.51 6.90 -0.30
C PRO A 236 21.49 5.38 -0.04
N PRO A 237 22.52 4.64 -0.51
CA PRO A 237 22.54 3.20 -0.35
C PRO A 237 22.34 2.86 1.12
N ALA A 238 21.42 1.93 1.40
CA ALA A 238 21.13 1.45 2.73
C ALA A 238 22.45 1.16 3.44
N THR A 239 22.68 1.84 4.56
CA THR A 239 23.87 1.61 5.38
C THR A 239 23.80 0.17 5.88
N ASP A 240 24.83 -0.61 5.54
CA ASP A 240 24.98 -1.98 6.00
C ASP A 240 24.91 -1.99 7.54
N HIS A 241 23.85 -2.60 8.06
CA HIS A 241 23.69 -2.83 9.49
C HIS A 241 24.69 -3.90 9.90
N GLU A 242 25.82 -3.47 10.46
CA GLU A 242 26.81 -4.36 11.07
C GLU A 242 26.13 -5.15 12.20
N PRO A 243 26.24 -6.49 12.23
CA PRO A 243 25.63 -7.30 13.28
C PRO A 243 26.39 -7.14 14.60
N PRO A 244 25.71 -7.25 15.76
CA PRO A 244 26.36 -7.07 17.06
C PRO A 244 27.38 -8.19 17.32
N PRO A 245 28.50 -7.87 18.00
CA PRO A 245 29.53 -8.86 18.32
C PRO A 245 29.04 -9.86 19.37
N ASP A 246 29.51 -11.12 19.20
CA ASP A 246 29.22 -12.30 20.03
C ASP A 246 29.42 -12.11 21.55
#